data_AF-A0A0Q8UJY0-F1
#
_entry.id   AF-A0A0Q8UJY0-F1
#
_cell.length_a   1.000
_cell.length_b   1.000
_cell.length_c   1.000
_cell.angle_alpha   90.00
_cell.angle_beta   90.00
_cell.angle_gamma   90.00
#
_symmetry.space_group_name_H-M   'P 1'
#
loop_
_entity.id
_entity.type
_entity.pdbx_description
1 polymer ?
#
loop_
_entity_poly.entity_id
_entity_poly.type
_entity_poly.pdbx_seq_one_letter_code
_entity_poly.pdbx_strand_id
1 'polypeptide(L)'
;DPRWRAAYLDRIQRTVERDKNHPSIVIWSLGNEAGTGSNLAAMAAWVHDRDPGRPVHYEGDYMGEYTDVYSRMYSSIAETTAIGTDGSQAPLLNCTPGEGARQRTKPFLLCEYAHAMGNGPGALDQYEALTRDFPRLHGGFVWEPPSTPTAATSARSSTTATSSWTA
;
A
#
# COMPACT_ATOMS: atom_id res chain seq x y z
N ASP A 1 -16.07 -1.01 15.32
CA ASP A 1 -17.03 -1.78 16.13
C ASP A 1 -16.27 -2.61 17.18
N PRO A 2 -16.51 -2.37 18.49
CA PRO A 2 -15.82 -3.06 19.59
C PRO A 2 -15.95 -4.59 19.55
N ARG A 3 -17.03 -5.15 18.99
CA ARG A 3 -17.24 -6.59 18.89
C ARG A 3 -16.15 -7.29 18.09
N TRP A 4 -15.52 -6.58 17.17
CA TRP A 4 -14.45 -7.11 16.31
C TRP A 4 -13.04 -6.89 16.88
N ARG A 5 -12.91 -6.22 18.04
CA ARG A 5 -11.60 -5.89 18.63
C ARG A 5 -10.71 -7.11 18.83
N ALA A 6 -11.26 -8.17 19.44
CA ALA A 6 -10.52 -9.41 19.70
C ALA A 6 -10.03 -10.07 18.40
N ALA A 7 -10.85 -10.07 17.35
CA ALA A 7 -10.48 -10.62 16.06
C ALA A 7 -9.39 -9.80 15.35
N TYR A 8 -9.42 -8.47 15.46
CA TYR A 8 -8.37 -7.59 14.93
C TYR A 8 -7.03 -7.82 15.65
N LEU A 9 -7.05 -7.93 16.99
CA LEU A 9 -5.87 -8.21 17.79
C LEU A 9 -5.29 -9.59 17.52
N ASP A 10 -6.12 -10.64 17.44
CA ASP A 10 -5.66 -12.00 17.13
C ASP A 10 -4.97 -12.06 15.76
N ARG A 11 -5.49 -11.34 14.75
CA ARG A 11 -4.86 -11.26 13.42
C ARG A 11 -3.47 -10.64 13.47
N ILE A 12 -3.32 -9.46 14.08
CA ILE A 12 -2.00 -8.80 14.13
C ILE A 12 -1.02 -9.58 14.99
N GLN A 13 -1.49 -10.19 16.08
CA GLN A 13 -0.69 -11.06 16.94
C GLN A 13 -0.10 -12.23 16.15
N ARG A 14 -0.93 -12.97 15.43
CA ARG A 14 -0.49 -14.09 14.60
C ARG A 14 0.49 -13.66 13.51
N THR A 15 0.23 -12.52 12.86
CA THR A 15 1.11 -11.98 11.82
C THR A 15 2.51 -11.68 12.36
N VAL A 16 2.60 -10.88 13.43
CA VAL A 16 3.90 -10.47 13.99
C VAL A 16 4.62 -11.65 14.62
N GLU A 17 3.94 -12.46 15.44
CA GLU A 17 4.60 -13.56 16.16
C GLU A 17 5.19 -14.60 15.23
N ARG A 18 4.55 -14.85 14.07
CA ARG A 18 5.03 -15.80 13.06
C ARG A 18 6.33 -15.33 12.41
N ASP A 19 6.43 -14.05 12.03
CA ASP A 19 7.50 -13.59 11.13
C ASP A 19 8.53 -12.63 11.78
N LYS A 20 8.39 -12.27 13.06
CA LYS A 20 9.29 -11.31 13.78
C LYS A 20 10.79 -11.60 13.72
N ASN A 21 11.21 -12.83 13.44
CA ASN A 21 12.61 -13.22 13.39
C ASN A 21 13.25 -13.03 12.00
N HIS A 22 12.52 -12.51 11.01
CA HIS A 22 13.03 -12.27 9.67
C HIS A 22 13.62 -10.85 9.54
N PRO A 23 14.92 -10.69 9.19
CA PRO A 23 15.53 -9.38 9.03
C PRO A 23 15.08 -8.65 7.76
N SER A 24 14.52 -9.37 6.78
CA SER A 24 13.94 -8.79 5.57
C SER A 24 12.64 -8.03 5.83
N ILE A 25 11.96 -8.30 6.96
CA ILE A 25 10.77 -7.56 7.36
C ILE A 25 11.23 -6.33 8.10
N VAL A 26 10.98 -5.17 7.50
CA VAL A 26 11.39 -3.87 8.05
C VAL A 26 10.22 -3.03 8.56
N ILE A 27 8.98 -3.36 8.20
CA ILE A 27 7.76 -2.61 8.53
C ILE A 27 6.61 -3.62 8.75
N TRP A 28 5.70 -3.32 9.69
CA TRP A 28 4.45 -4.07 9.87
C TRP A 28 3.26 -3.30 9.32
N SER A 29 2.49 -3.91 8.41
CA SER A 29 1.21 -3.33 7.97
C SER A 29 0.04 -3.82 8.82
N LEU A 30 -0.86 -2.92 9.21
CA LEU A 30 -2.09 -3.29 9.96
C LEU A 30 -3.16 -3.94 9.06
N GLY A 31 -3.06 -3.77 7.75
CA GLY A 31 -4.05 -4.23 6.77
C GLY A 31 -4.08 -3.32 5.53
N ASN A 32 -5.17 -3.39 4.76
CA ASN A 32 -5.42 -2.54 3.59
C ASN A 32 -6.89 -2.11 3.58
N GLU A 33 -7.16 -0.85 3.19
CA GLU A 33 -8.51 -0.32 2.89
C GLU A 33 -9.62 -0.69 3.90
N ALA A 34 -9.30 -0.71 5.20
CA ALA A 34 -10.23 -1.08 6.27
C ALA A 34 -10.84 0.13 7.00
N GLY A 35 -10.77 1.32 6.40
CA GLY A 35 -11.18 2.60 7.02
C GLY A 35 -10.27 3.01 8.17
N THR A 36 -10.81 3.71 9.18
CA THR A 36 -10.09 4.03 10.42
C THR A 36 -10.93 3.67 11.64
N GLY A 37 -10.30 3.48 12.79
CA GLY A 37 -11.01 3.28 14.05
C GLY A 37 -10.18 2.68 15.17
N SER A 38 -10.79 2.61 16.36
CA SER A 38 -10.13 2.21 17.61
C SER A 38 -9.59 0.77 17.64
N ASN A 39 -10.03 -0.10 16.74
CA ASN A 39 -9.48 -1.45 16.61
C ASN A 39 -8.13 -1.44 15.88
N LEU A 40 -7.98 -0.61 14.82
CA LEU A 40 -6.71 -0.44 14.11
C LEU A 40 -5.68 0.26 15.02
N ALA A 41 -6.10 1.31 15.72
CA ALA A 41 -5.25 1.98 16.71
C ALA A 41 -4.76 1.02 17.81
N ALA A 42 -5.60 0.06 18.21
CA ALA A 42 -5.20 -0.96 19.19
C ALA A 42 -4.25 -2.01 18.62
N MET A 43 -4.37 -2.36 17.34
CA MET A 43 -3.39 -3.21 16.67
C MET A 43 -2.03 -2.50 16.62
N ALA A 44 -2.00 -1.23 16.23
CA ALA A 44 -0.79 -0.43 16.22
C ALA A 44 -0.11 -0.38 17.60
N ALA A 45 -0.87 -0.03 18.63
CA ALA A 45 -0.37 0.01 20.01
C ALA A 45 0.18 -1.34 20.47
N TRP A 46 -0.47 -2.44 20.10
CA TRP A 46 0.03 -3.79 20.40
C TRP A 46 1.35 -4.10 19.67
N VAL A 47 1.49 -3.70 18.39
CA VAL A 47 2.75 -3.88 17.63
C VAL A 47 3.87 -3.06 18.25
N HIS A 48 3.61 -1.80 18.61
CA HIS A 48 4.60 -0.93 19.25
C HIS A 48 5.09 -1.47 20.59
N ASP A 49 4.20 -2.06 21.40
CA ASP A 49 4.58 -2.74 22.64
C ASP A 49 5.40 -4.01 22.38
N ARG A 50 5.01 -4.78 21.36
CA ARG A 50 5.56 -6.11 21.12
C ARG A 50 6.89 -6.14 20.36
N ASP A 51 7.05 -5.27 19.37
CA ASP A 51 8.19 -5.20 18.46
C ASP A 51 8.53 -3.73 18.12
N PRO A 52 9.06 -2.95 19.09
CA PRO A 52 9.33 -1.52 18.91
C PRO A 52 10.44 -1.22 17.88
N GLY A 53 11.14 -2.25 17.36
CA GLY A 53 12.22 -2.08 16.39
C GLY A 53 11.75 -1.86 14.95
N ARG A 54 10.46 -2.05 14.64
CA ARG A 54 9.92 -1.95 13.29
C ARG A 54 8.75 -0.94 13.23
N PRO A 55 8.73 -0.01 12.26
CA PRO A 55 7.62 0.92 12.09
C PRO A 55 6.30 0.22 11.75
N VAL A 56 5.20 0.85 12.14
CA VAL A 56 3.84 0.49 11.78
C VAL A 56 3.37 1.30 10.57
N HIS A 57 2.87 0.60 9.56
CA HIS A 57 2.29 1.13 8.34
C HIS A 57 0.79 0.83 8.26
N TYR A 58 0.01 1.80 7.80
CA TYR A 58 -1.35 1.58 7.34
C TYR A 58 -1.83 2.81 6.56
N GLU A 59 -2.27 2.63 5.31
CA GLU A 59 -2.62 3.76 4.42
C GLU A 59 -3.91 4.48 4.85
N GLY A 60 -4.89 3.74 5.38
CA GLY A 60 -6.17 4.31 5.78
C GLY A 60 -6.11 5.26 6.99
N ASP A 61 -4.95 5.37 7.67
CA ASP A 61 -4.69 6.38 8.71
C ASP A 61 -4.21 7.70 8.08
N TYR A 62 -5.07 8.35 7.29
CA TYR A 62 -4.74 9.59 6.59
C TYR A 62 -4.25 10.69 7.54
N MET A 63 -4.82 10.76 8.74
CA MET A 63 -4.46 11.77 9.74
C MET A 63 -3.14 11.43 10.43
N GLY A 64 -2.74 10.16 10.47
CA GLY A 64 -1.47 9.72 11.04
C GLY A 64 -1.51 9.65 12.56
N GLU A 65 -2.62 9.18 13.12
CA GLU A 65 -2.86 9.08 14.56
C GLU A 65 -2.10 7.93 15.23
N TYR A 66 -1.88 6.83 14.51
CA TYR A 66 -1.34 5.59 15.08
C TYR A 66 -0.30 4.88 14.20
N THR A 67 0.12 5.50 13.10
CA THR A 67 1.13 4.99 12.17
C THR A 67 2.43 5.78 12.20
N ASP A 68 3.55 5.14 11.91
CA ASP A 68 4.90 5.76 11.95
C ASP A 68 5.35 6.30 10.58
N VAL A 69 4.69 5.84 9.51
CA VAL A 69 4.99 6.22 8.13
C VAL A 69 3.75 6.80 7.48
N TYR A 70 3.89 7.91 6.76
CA TYR A 70 2.80 8.42 5.95
C TYR A 70 2.71 7.61 4.66
N SER A 71 1.57 6.98 4.42
CA SER A 71 1.35 6.15 3.23
C SER A 71 0.15 6.65 2.43
N ARG A 72 0.24 6.50 1.10
CA ARG A 72 -0.85 6.77 0.17
C ARG A 72 -0.89 5.74 -0.95
N MET A 73 -2.08 5.50 -1.46
CA MET A 73 -2.31 4.78 -2.71
C MET A 73 -2.59 5.78 -3.83
N TYR A 74 -1.90 5.63 -4.96
CA TYR A 74 -2.14 6.35 -6.22
C TYR A 74 -2.17 7.89 -6.12
N SER A 75 -1.42 8.50 -5.18
CA SER A 75 -1.29 9.97 -5.14
C SER A 75 -0.64 10.48 -6.42
N SER A 76 -1.18 11.54 -7.01
CA SER A 76 -0.66 12.10 -8.26
C SER A 76 0.79 12.59 -8.13
N ILE A 77 1.46 12.82 -9.25
CA ILE A 77 2.79 13.48 -9.27
C ILE A 77 2.74 14.81 -8.53
N ALA A 78 1.74 15.66 -8.81
CA ALA A 78 1.61 16.97 -8.16
C ALA A 78 1.43 16.86 -6.64
N GLU A 79 0.59 15.91 -6.19
CA GLU A 79 0.39 15.65 -4.76
C GLU A 79 1.66 15.10 -4.10
N THR A 80 2.33 14.15 -4.76
CA THR A 80 3.57 13.53 -4.24
C THR A 80 4.70 14.54 -4.15
N THR A 81 4.86 15.43 -5.15
CA THR A 81 5.77 16.58 -5.08
C THR A 81 5.43 17.49 -3.91
N ALA A 82 4.14 17.80 -3.73
CA ALA A 82 3.70 18.64 -2.63
C ALA A 82 3.96 17.99 -1.27
N ILE A 83 3.86 16.65 -1.16
CA ILE A 83 4.22 15.86 0.03
C ILE A 83 5.71 15.96 0.32
N GLY A 84 6.56 15.75 -0.69
CA GLY A 84 8.02 15.76 -0.58
C GLY A 84 8.64 17.14 -0.30
N THR A 85 7.98 18.21 -0.75
CA THR A 85 8.48 19.58 -0.61
C THR A 85 8.42 20.06 0.86
N ASP A 86 9.58 20.36 1.43
CA ASP A 86 9.67 20.92 2.78
C ASP A 86 9.00 22.30 2.88
N GLY A 87 8.31 22.52 4.00
CA GLY A 87 7.53 23.75 4.24
C GLY A 87 6.19 23.83 3.51
N SER A 88 5.89 22.90 2.59
CA SER A 88 4.61 22.85 1.88
C SER A 88 3.42 22.77 2.84
N GLN A 89 2.45 23.66 2.65
CA GLN A 89 1.17 23.70 3.36
C GLN A 89 0.02 23.19 2.47
N ALA A 90 0.35 22.53 1.36
CA ALA A 90 -0.67 21.98 0.48
C ALA A 90 -1.55 20.99 1.27
N PRO A 91 -2.89 21.07 1.12
CA PRO A 91 -3.81 20.15 1.78
C PRO A 91 -3.45 18.69 1.47
N LEU A 92 -3.50 17.85 2.50
CA LEU A 92 -3.40 16.40 2.35
C LEU A 92 -4.80 15.80 2.41
N LEU A 93 -4.99 14.68 1.70
CA LEU A 93 -6.28 13.99 1.64
C LEU A 93 -6.81 13.73 3.05
N ASN A 94 -8.06 14.13 3.31
CA ASN A 94 -8.76 13.93 4.58
C ASN A 94 -8.03 14.44 5.83
N CYS A 95 -7.19 15.48 5.68
CA CYS A 95 -6.45 16.09 6.78
C CYS A 95 -6.79 17.57 6.97
N THR A 96 -6.85 18.01 8.22
CA THR A 96 -6.70 19.41 8.60
C THR A 96 -5.25 19.87 8.39
N PRO A 97 -4.97 21.20 8.38
CA PRO A 97 -3.59 21.69 8.28
C PRO A 97 -2.66 21.14 9.37
N GLY A 98 -3.16 20.98 10.61
CA GLY A 98 -2.39 20.43 11.72
C GLY A 98 -2.07 18.94 11.54
N GLU A 99 -3.04 18.16 11.09
CA GLU A 99 -2.83 16.74 10.75
C GLU A 99 -1.87 16.59 9.56
N GLY A 100 -1.99 17.46 8.56
CA GLY A 100 -1.07 17.48 7.43
C GLY A 100 0.36 17.81 7.85
N ALA A 101 0.54 18.78 8.75
CA ALA A 101 1.84 19.10 9.33
C ALA A 101 2.43 17.91 10.11
N ARG A 102 1.60 17.18 10.87
CA ARG A 102 2.00 15.93 11.55
C ARG A 102 2.44 14.85 10.55
N GLN A 103 1.70 14.60 9.48
CA GLN A 103 2.10 13.60 8.48
C GLN A 103 3.42 13.98 7.80
N ARG A 104 3.64 15.27 7.57
CA ARG A 104 4.90 15.83 7.04
C ARG A 104 6.05 15.79 8.04
N THR A 105 5.93 15.18 9.21
CA THR A 105 7.10 14.84 10.04
C THR A 105 7.59 13.40 9.79
N LYS A 106 6.82 12.59 9.06
CA LYS A 106 7.10 11.18 8.82
C LYS A 106 7.77 10.96 7.46
N PRO A 107 8.49 9.84 7.27
CA PRO A 107 8.81 9.36 5.93
C PRO A 107 7.52 9.05 5.16
N PHE A 108 7.58 9.15 3.84
CA PHE A 108 6.46 8.89 2.94
C PHE A 108 6.72 7.70 2.04
N LEU A 109 5.72 6.84 1.85
CA LEU A 109 5.75 5.75 0.88
C LEU A 109 4.45 5.65 0.08
N LEU A 110 4.57 5.20 -1.16
CA LEU A 110 3.46 4.81 -2.00
C LEU A 110 3.22 3.30 -1.84
N CYS A 111 2.28 2.88 -0.98
CA CYS A 111 2.04 1.46 -0.80
C CYS A 111 1.42 0.80 -2.04
N GLU A 112 0.77 1.61 -2.88
CA GLU A 112 0.37 1.24 -4.23
C GLU A 112 0.54 2.46 -5.16
N TYR A 113 1.18 2.26 -6.31
CA TYR A 113 1.24 3.25 -7.39
C TYR A 113 1.37 2.58 -8.76
N ALA A 114 1.31 3.39 -9.82
CA ALA A 114 1.58 2.96 -11.19
C ALA A 114 0.81 1.69 -11.60
N HIS A 115 -0.52 1.76 -11.61
CA HIS A 115 -1.38 0.61 -11.90
C HIS A 115 -1.03 -0.07 -13.24
N ALA A 116 -0.50 -1.30 -13.18
CA ALA A 116 0.14 -2.03 -14.28
C ALA A 116 -0.83 -2.91 -15.10
N MET A 117 -2.11 -2.53 -15.16
CA MET A 117 -3.12 -3.28 -15.90
C MET A 117 -3.06 -2.98 -17.40
N GLY A 118 -2.84 -4.01 -18.21
CA GLY A 118 -2.88 -3.90 -19.67
C GLY A 118 -1.64 -3.20 -20.24
N ASN A 119 -1.85 -2.17 -21.06
CA ASN A 119 -0.75 -1.41 -21.66
C ASN A 119 -0.36 -0.23 -20.76
N GLY A 120 0.78 -0.33 -20.08
CA GLY A 120 1.26 0.63 -19.09
C GLY A 120 2.25 -0.04 -18.11
N PRO A 121 2.53 0.57 -16.95
CA PRO A 121 2.08 1.89 -16.49
C PRO A 121 2.95 3.05 -17.02
N GLY A 122 2.35 4.22 -17.20
CA GLY A 122 3.08 5.46 -17.48
C GLY A 122 3.61 6.15 -16.21
N ALA A 123 4.45 7.18 -16.39
CA ALA A 123 4.96 8.07 -15.33
C ALA A 123 5.87 7.44 -14.26
N LEU A 124 6.37 6.22 -14.44
CA LEU A 124 7.35 5.59 -13.54
C LEU A 124 8.60 6.44 -13.36
N ASP A 125 9.10 7.00 -14.46
CA ASP A 125 10.25 7.91 -14.52
C ASP A 125 10.04 9.19 -13.69
N GLN A 126 8.82 9.72 -13.68
CA GLN A 126 8.47 10.90 -12.89
C GLN A 126 8.45 10.57 -11.40
N TYR A 127 7.84 9.47 -10.98
CA TYR A 127 7.89 9.05 -9.56
C TYR A 127 9.32 8.75 -9.10
N GLU A 128 10.14 8.12 -9.95
CA GLU A 128 11.56 7.87 -9.66
C GLU A 128 12.37 9.16 -9.54
N ALA A 129 12.07 10.18 -10.35
CA ALA A 129 12.70 11.49 -10.17
C ALA A 129 12.35 12.10 -8.81
N LEU A 130 11.09 12.03 -8.38
CA LEU A 130 10.66 12.56 -7.09
C LEU A 130 11.39 11.88 -5.91
N THR A 131 11.60 10.57 -5.93
CA THR A 131 12.30 9.87 -4.84
C THR A 131 13.78 10.23 -4.76
N ARG A 132 14.40 10.57 -5.90
CA ARG A 132 15.77 11.08 -5.92
C ARG A 132 15.87 12.51 -5.41
N ASP A 133 14.87 13.34 -5.71
CA ASP A 133 14.92 14.78 -5.43
C ASP A 133 14.42 15.15 -4.03
N PHE A 134 13.54 14.34 -3.43
CA PHE A 134 12.93 14.62 -2.12
C PHE A 134 13.23 13.51 -1.11
N PRO A 135 14.14 13.75 -0.12
CA PRO A 135 14.56 12.73 0.86
C PRO A 135 13.44 12.13 1.71
N ARG A 136 12.30 12.83 1.83
CA ARG A 136 11.10 12.33 2.51
C ARG A 136 10.41 11.18 1.77
N LEU A 137 10.60 11.09 0.45
CA LEU A 137 9.91 10.13 -0.40
C LEU A 137 10.75 8.85 -0.53
N HIS A 138 10.26 7.75 0.04
CA HIS A 138 10.99 6.47 0.12
C HIS A 138 10.60 5.50 -1.00
N GLY A 139 9.98 6.00 -2.08
CA GLY A 139 9.52 5.20 -3.21
C GLY A 139 8.15 4.58 -3.01
N GLY A 140 7.93 3.45 -3.69
CA GLY A 140 6.64 2.81 -3.70
C GLY A 140 6.63 1.40 -4.25
N PHE A 141 5.47 0.77 -4.16
CA PHE A 141 5.22 -0.60 -4.62
C PHE A 141 4.22 -0.55 -5.78
N VAL A 142 4.64 -1.00 -6.96
CA VAL A 142 3.81 -1.03 -8.18
C VAL A 142 2.63 -1.99 -7.99
N TRP A 143 1.43 -1.57 -8.37
CA TRP A 143 0.22 -2.40 -8.28
C TRP A 143 -0.23 -2.94 -9.66
N GLU A 144 -0.51 -4.22 -9.86
CA GLU A 144 -0.10 -5.39 -9.09
C GLU A 144 1.03 -6.13 -9.83
N PRO A 145 1.82 -6.95 -9.12
CA PRO A 145 2.68 -7.94 -9.75
C PRO A 145 1.91 -8.79 -10.78
N PRO A 146 2.58 -9.44 -11.75
CA PRO A 146 1.92 -10.07 -12.90
C PRO A 146 0.77 -10.99 -12.47
N SER A 147 -0.39 -10.74 -13.07
CA SER A 147 -1.56 -11.60 -12.87
C SER A 147 -1.24 -13.00 -13.37
N THR A 148 -1.55 -14.01 -12.55
CA THR A 148 -1.55 -15.39 -13.04
C THR A 148 -2.85 -15.56 -13.82
N PRO A 149 -2.83 -15.73 -15.16
CA PRO A 149 -4.05 -15.97 -15.89
C PRO A 149 -4.66 -17.29 -15.41
N THR A 150 -5.90 -17.25 -14.93
CA THR A 150 -6.70 -18.46 -14.77
C THR A 150 -6.91 -19.03 -16.16
N ALA A 151 -6.30 -20.17 -16.46
CA ALA A 151 -6.44 -20.80 -17.76
C ALA A 151 -7.92 -21.15 -18.01
N ALA A 152 -8.57 -20.39 -18.89
CA ALA A 152 -9.89 -20.73 -19.39
C ALA A 152 -9.72 -21.80 -20.48
N THR A 153 -10.14 -23.03 -20.22
CA THR A 153 -10.26 -24.03 -21.28
C THR A 153 -11.48 -23.69 -22.12
N SER A 154 -11.25 -23.13 -23.32
CA SER A 154 -12.30 -23.13 -24.34
C SER A 154 -12.57 -24.58 -24.72
N ALA A 155 -13.74 -25.11 -24.35
CA ALA A 155 -14.25 -26.33 -24.96
C ALA A 155 -14.45 -26.05 -26.45
N ARG A 156 -13.45 -26.35 -27.27
CA ARG A 156 -13.65 -26.51 -28.71
C ARG A 156 -14.62 -27.69 -28.85
N SER A 157 -15.89 -27.40 -29.10
CA SER A 157 -16.81 -28.37 -29.67
C SER A 157 -16.20 -28.86 -30.97
N SER A 158 -15.78 -30.12 -30.97
CA SER A 158 -15.34 -30.86 -32.13
C SER A 158 -16.50 -30.98 -33.11
N THR A 159 -16.52 -30.15 -34.15
CA THR A 159 -17.26 -30.48 -35.36
C THR A 159 -16.25 -30.96 -36.38
N THR A 160 -16.11 -32.28 -36.46
CA THR A 160 -15.50 -32.98 -37.57
C THR A 160 -16.27 -32.61 -38.84
N ALA A 161 -15.63 -31.92 -39.78
CA ALA A 161 -16.09 -31.84 -41.16
C ALA A 161 -14.94 -32.29 -42.05
N THR A 162 -15.18 -33.44 -42.68
CA THR A 162 -14.26 -34.20 -43.52
C THR A 162 -14.11 -33.58 -44.91
N SER A 163 -12.95 -33.85 -45.53
CA SER A 163 -12.69 -34.04 -46.97
C SER A 163 -12.37 -32.88 -47.93
N SER A 164 -11.20 -33.09 -48.59
CA SER A 164 -10.74 -32.67 -49.93
C SER A 164 -10.49 -31.18 -50.15
N TRP A 165 -9.35 -30.74 -50.69
CA TRP A 165 -8.77 -31.13 -51.99
C TRP A 165 -7.23 -31.11 -52.02
N THR A 166 -6.65 -32.09 -52.72
CA THR A 166 -5.30 -32.06 -53.30
C THR A 166 -5.40 -31.81 -54.80
N ALA A 167 -4.72 -30.78 -55.28
CA ALA A 167 -3.85 -30.70 -56.47
C ALA A 167 -3.55 -29.22 -56.74
#